data_AF-A0A522AJU7-F1
#
_entry.id   AF-A0A522AJU7-F1
#
_cell.length_a   1.000
_cell.length_b   1.000
_cell.length_c   1.000
_cell.angle_alpha   90.00
_cell.angle_beta   90.00
_cell.angle_gamma   90.00
#
_symmetry.space_group_name_H-M   'P 1'
#
loop_
_entity.id
_entity.type
_entity.pdbx_description
1 polymer ?
#
loop_
_entity_poly.entity_id
_entity_poly.type
_entity_poly.pdbx_seq_one_letter_code
_entity_poly.pdbx_strand_id
1 'polypeptide(L)'
;MRMLPCHPMADGIYGLRRLREPALQRLLLILLAVILVAFRGAQFAVFSTQIQWGYDFSAYWMAADNLLNGLPIYAADQLAGPYAPQRQFLYLYPPPLAAAVTPIHLLMPTDYRAAAWIWATIGVLILAIGTFAVARSTGLIERVRAGTGRGPWILIVAAFTFPPVVGELVLGNVHLLLFGLLSMAWLGVRRGDRTGEVIAGVAVGLAAAIKLFPALIILWFLVTGRNRAVRWAIVGGLAAAIGTLPLTSIQPWLDYPAALLNLSAPSDTTDTLAPTVWLAALTGFSAARAVVTGLALALLVWSARTLPTRPSFAVSVLLSVLVAPALYHHYLAILVLPFLLLLPDRRSLPWLAAAYLLMSGGEQTALGDLSWIVNRGFPTVGALILLGVALSTGRCAHISDVDQPGRSTAEGAP
;
A
#
# COMPACT_ATOMS: atom_id res chain seq x y z
N MET A 1 -32.36 -46.27 19.36
CA MET A 1 -32.24 -45.45 18.14
C MET A 1 -30.79 -45.47 17.69
N ARG A 2 -30.44 -46.24 16.65
CA ARG A 2 -29.08 -46.27 16.07
C ARG A 2 -28.94 -45.09 15.12
N MET A 3 -28.06 -44.14 15.44
CA MET A 3 -27.68 -43.08 14.51
C MET A 3 -27.02 -43.72 13.29
N LEU A 4 -27.63 -43.56 12.12
CA LEU A 4 -27.04 -43.95 10.85
C LEU A 4 -25.83 -43.04 10.56
N PRO A 5 -24.67 -43.59 10.15
CA PRO A 5 -23.51 -42.80 9.80
C PRO A 5 -23.82 -41.93 8.59
N CYS A 6 -23.75 -40.60 8.76
CA CYS A 6 -23.72 -39.66 7.65
C CYS A 6 -22.43 -39.87 6.84
N HIS A 7 -22.49 -40.72 5.81
CA HIS A 7 -21.44 -40.77 4.81
C HIS A 7 -21.41 -39.43 4.06
N PRO A 8 -20.26 -38.72 4.00
CA PRO A 8 -20.16 -37.48 3.25
C PRO A 8 -20.38 -37.77 1.75
N MET A 9 -21.52 -37.36 1.22
CA MET A 9 -21.89 -37.49 -0.21
C MET A 9 -20.88 -36.82 -1.17
N ALA A 10 -19.95 -36.01 -0.68
CA ALA A 10 -18.96 -35.31 -1.49
C ALA A 10 -17.84 -36.20 -2.07
N ASP A 11 -17.66 -37.43 -1.58
CA ASP A 11 -16.57 -38.31 -2.04
C ASP A 11 -16.89 -39.10 -3.32
N GLY A 12 -18.12 -39.00 -3.84
CA GLY A 12 -18.60 -39.77 -5.00
C GLY A 12 -18.27 -39.20 -6.39
N ILE A 13 -17.89 -37.92 -6.49
CA ILE A 13 -17.58 -37.30 -7.79
C ILE A 13 -16.08 -37.40 -8.05
N TYR A 14 -15.67 -38.34 -8.92
CA TYR A 14 -14.27 -38.62 -9.28
C TYR A 14 -13.47 -37.34 -9.60
N GLY A 15 -14.08 -36.38 -10.30
CA GLY A 15 -13.45 -35.10 -10.64
C GLY A 15 -13.04 -34.24 -9.44
N LEU A 16 -13.86 -34.17 -8.39
CA LEU A 16 -13.55 -33.42 -7.17
C LEU A 16 -12.40 -34.06 -6.38
N ARG A 17 -12.29 -35.40 -6.43
CA ARG A 17 -11.18 -36.13 -5.82
C ARG A 17 -9.85 -35.82 -6.52
N ARG A 18 -9.85 -35.76 -7.86
CA ARG A 18 -8.69 -35.35 -8.68
C ARG A 18 -8.20 -33.94 -8.33
N LEU A 19 -9.11 -32.99 -8.06
CA LEU A 19 -8.73 -31.62 -7.63
C LEU A 19 -8.02 -31.56 -6.28
N ARG A 20 -8.05 -32.64 -5.48
CA ARG A 20 -7.27 -32.76 -4.24
C ARG A 20 -5.86 -33.34 -4.48
N GLU A 21 -5.56 -33.84 -5.67
CA GLU A 21 -4.22 -34.34 -6.00
C GLU A 21 -3.21 -33.19 -6.02
N PRO A 22 -2.11 -33.25 -5.23
CA PRO A 22 -1.13 -32.17 -5.14
C PRO A 22 -0.50 -31.81 -6.49
N ALA A 23 -0.31 -32.80 -7.37
CA ALA A 23 0.23 -32.58 -8.71
C ALA A 23 -0.73 -31.75 -9.58
N LEU A 24 -2.02 -32.06 -9.57
CA LEU A 24 -3.02 -31.31 -10.32
C LEU A 24 -3.19 -29.90 -9.75
N GLN A 25 -3.24 -29.74 -8.43
CA GLN A 25 -3.29 -28.41 -7.80
C GLN A 25 -2.10 -27.54 -8.18
N ARG A 26 -0.89 -28.11 -8.18
CA ARG A 26 0.32 -27.40 -8.63
C ARG A 26 0.23 -27.02 -10.09
N LEU A 27 -0.23 -27.92 -10.97
CA LEU A 27 -0.41 -27.64 -12.39
C LEU A 27 -1.39 -26.49 -12.60
N LEU A 28 -2.57 -26.54 -11.95
CA LEU A 28 -3.58 -25.50 -12.03
C LEU A 28 -3.06 -24.15 -11.53
N LEU A 29 -2.31 -24.14 -10.42
CA LEU A 29 -1.69 -22.91 -9.90
C LEU A 29 -0.64 -22.33 -10.87
N ILE A 30 0.14 -23.17 -11.55
CA ILE A 30 1.09 -22.70 -12.58
C ILE A 30 0.32 -22.09 -13.74
N LEU A 31 -0.66 -22.82 -14.28
CA LEU A 31 -1.43 -22.36 -15.43
C LEU A 31 -2.12 -21.04 -15.12
N LEU A 32 -2.76 -20.95 -13.94
CA LEU A 32 -3.36 -19.71 -13.47
C LEU A 32 -2.32 -18.59 -13.35
N ALA A 33 -1.16 -18.85 -12.74
CA ALA A 33 -0.09 -17.86 -12.62
C ALA A 33 0.41 -17.38 -14.00
N VAL A 34 0.63 -18.30 -14.95
CA VAL A 34 1.05 -17.99 -16.32
C VAL A 34 -0.01 -17.15 -17.03
N ILE A 35 -1.29 -17.55 -16.97
CA ILE A 35 -2.39 -16.81 -17.58
C ILE A 35 -2.48 -15.40 -16.99
N LEU A 36 -2.41 -15.27 -15.66
CA LEU A 36 -2.49 -13.96 -15.00
C LEU A 36 -1.29 -13.07 -15.34
N VAL A 37 -0.07 -13.62 -15.36
CA VAL A 37 1.13 -12.85 -15.75
C VAL A 37 1.06 -12.44 -17.22
N ALA A 38 0.67 -13.35 -18.13
CA ALA A 38 0.53 -13.04 -19.55
C ALA A 38 -0.55 -11.96 -19.77
N PHE A 39 -1.72 -12.10 -19.14
CA PHE A 39 -2.80 -11.12 -19.22
C PHE A 39 -2.35 -9.75 -18.70
N ARG A 40 -1.68 -9.70 -17.54
CA ARG A 40 -1.22 -8.43 -16.94
C ARG A 40 -0.06 -7.81 -17.70
N GLY A 41 0.83 -8.64 -18.25
CA GLY A 41 1.90 -8.18 -19.14
C GLY A 41 1.34 -7.57 -20.43
N ALA A 42 0.33 -8.21 -21.04
CA ALA A 42 -0.35 -7.67 -22.21
C ALA A 42 -1.10 -6.37 -21.87
N GLN A 43 -1.81 -6.32 -20.74
CA GLN A 43 -2.48 -5.12 -20.26
C GLN A 43 -1.49 -3.96 -20.07
N PHE A 44 -0.37 -4.21 -19.38
CA PHE A 44 0.68 -3.23 -19.19
C PHE A 44 1.25 -2.72 -20.52
N ALA A 45 1.55 -3.64 -21.46
CA ALA A 45 2.04 -3.28 -22.78
C ALA A 45 1.05 -2.39 -23.55
N VAL A 46 -0.25 -2.74 -23.55
CA VAL A 46 -1.30 -1.92 -24.19
C VAL A 46 -1.42 -0.56 -23.52
N PHE A 47 -1.45 -0.49 -22.19
CA PHE A 47 -1.60 0.77 -21.47
C PHE A 47 -0.37 1.68 -21.59
N SER A 48 0.82 1.12 -21.77
CA SER A 48 2.05 1.89 -22.04
C SER A 48 2.05 2.63 -23.38
N THR A 49 1.13 2.31 -24.29
CA THR A 49 0.94 3.05 -25.55
C THR A 49 -0.14 4.12 -25.47
N GLN A 50 -0.89 4.18 -24.37
CA GLN A 50 -1.99 5.13 -24.17
C GLN A 50 -1.51 6.46 -23.59
N ILE A 51 -2.39 7.46 -23.60
CA ILE A 51 -2.10 8.79 -23.05
C ILE A 51 -1.79 8.77 -21.55
N GLN A 52 -2.27 7.75 -20.83
CA GLN A 52 -2.04 7.57 -19.39
C GLN A 52 -0.60 7.15 -19.05
N TRP A 53 0.20 6.70 -20.03
CA TRP A 53 1.59 6.30 -19.78
C TRP A 53 2.41 7.44 -19.19
N GLY A 54 2.92 7.22 -17.97
CA GLY A 54 3.68 8.20 -17.21
C GLY A 54 2.88 9.42 -16.78
N TYR A 55 1.55 9.35 -16.69
CA TYR A 55 0.71 10.50 -16.33
C TYR A 55 1.12 11.14 -15.00
N ASP A 56 1.25 10.34 -13.93
CA ASP A 56 1.67 10.85 -12.61
C ASP A 56 3.18 11.18 -12.61
N PHE A 57 3.99 10.34 -13.27
CA PHE A 57 5.42 10.59 -13.40
C PHE A 57 5.74 11.93 -14.08
N SER A 58 4.91 12.34 -15.04
CA SER A 58 5.05 13.59 -15.78
C SER A 58 5.06 14.81 -14.85
N ALA A 59 4.31 14.77 -13.74
CA ALA A 59 4.32 15.83 -12.74
C ALA A 59 5.66 15.91 -11.99
N TYR A 60 6.31 14.78 -11.72
CA TYR A 60 7.62 14.77 -11.05
C TYR A 60 8.71 15.25 -11.98
N TRP A 61 8.65 14.80 -13.23
CA TRP A 61 9.57 15.19 -14.28
C TRP A 61 9.47 16.69 -14.58
N MET A 62 8.26 17.24 -14.66
CA MET A 62 8.03 18.69 -14.84
C MET A 62 8.49 19.49 -13.61
N ALA A 63 8.22 19.01 -12.40
CA ALA A 63 8.71 19.69 -11.20
C ALA A 63 10.24 19.70 -11.14
N ALA A 64 10.89 18.61 -11.58
CA ALA A 64 12.34 18.55 -11.70
C ALA A 64 12.89 19.53 -12.74
N ASP A 65 12.24 19.65 -13.91
CA ASP A 65 12.56 20.66 -14.92
C ASP A 65 12.42 22.09 -14.35
N ASN A 66 11.31 22.39 -13.68
CA ASN A 66 11.08 23.68 -13.06
C ASN A 66 12.16 24.02 -12.02
N LEU A 67 12.59 23.06 -11.18
CA LEU A 67 13.68 23.28 -10.24
C LEU A 67 14.99 23.66 -10.95
N LEU A 68 15.34 22.96 -12.02
CA LEU A 68 16.57 23.22 -12.78
C LEU A 68 16.54 24.58 -13.48
N ASN A 69 15.35 25.05 -13.87
CA ASN A 69 15.14 26.32 -14.56
C ASN A 69 14.79 27.48 -13.60
N GLY A 70 14.80 27.27 -12.29
CA GLY A 70 14.44 28.29 -11.29
C GLY A 70 12.97 28.73 -11.34
N LEU A 71 12.08 27.87 -11.83
CA LEU A 71 10.64 28.10 -11.92
C LEU A 71 9.89 27.49 -10.71
N PRO A 72 8.71 28.02 -10.35
CA PRO A 72 7.89 27.44 -9.30
C PRO A 72 7.47 25.98 -9.61
N ILE A 73 7.54 25.09 -8.61
CA ILE A 73 7.04 23.71 -8.76
C ILE A 73 5.54 23.57 -8.45
N TYR A 74 4.94 24.56 -7.79
CA TYR A 74 3.50 24.66 -7.56
C TYR A 74 2.96 25.80 -8.41
N ALA A 75 1.86 25.56 -9.10
CA ALA A 75 1.22 26.55 -9.96
C ALA A 75 0.47 27.61 -9.14
N ALA A 76 0.32 28.81 -9.71
CA ALA A 76 -0.33 29.94 -9.03
C ALA A 76 -1.76 29.63 -8.59
N ASP A 77 -2.50 28.83 -9.38
CA ASP A 77 -3.85 28.39 -9.03
C ASP A 77 -3.88 27.43 -7.83
N GLN A 78 -2.82 26.64 -7.61
CA GLN A 78 -2.68 25.81 -6.41
C GLN A 78 -2.51 26.66 -5.15
N LEU A 79 -1.82 27.79 -5.26
CA LEU A 79 -1.56 28.71 -4.14
C LEU A 79 -2.73 29.66 -3.87
N ALA A 80 -3.50 30.01 -4.90
CA ALA A 80 -4.72 30.81 -4.77
C ALA A 80 -5.90 29.98 -4.21
N GLY A 81 -6.04 28.74 -4.66
CA GLY A 81 -7.06 27.79 -4.21
C GLY A 81 -8.52 28.19 -4.47
N PRO A 82 -9.48 27.28 -4.22
CA PRO A 82 -9.30 25.83 -4.13
C PRO A 82 -9.01 25.20 -5.51
N TYR A 83 -8.38 24.01 -5.55
CA TYR A 83 -8.08 23.32 -6.82
C TYR A 83 -8.22 21.79 -6.74
N ALA A 84 -8.56 21.17 -7.87
CA ALA A 84 -8.72 19.72 -7.97
C ALA A 84 -7.36 19.00 -8.22
N PRO A 85 -7.16 17.79 -7.66
CA PRO A 85 -5.94 16.99 -7.82
C PRO A 85 -5.68 16.43 -9.23
N GLN A 86 -6.63 16.56 -10.17
CA GLN A 86 -6.60 15.86 -11.47
C GLN A 86 -6.15 16.78 -12.60
N ARG A 87 -4.85 16.84 -12.88
CA ARG A 87 -4.31 17.52 -14.06
C ARG A 87 -2.94 16.94 -14.41
N GLN A 88 -2.69 16.74 -15.70
CA GLN A 88 -1.37 16.29 -16.18
C GLN A 88 -0.31 17.35 -15.83
N PHE A 89 0.89 16.92 -15.45
CA PHE A 89 1.97 17.78 -14.96
C PHE A 89 1.68 18.53 -13.64
N LEU A 90 0.56 18.27 -12.96
CA LEU A 90 0.24 18.89 -11.68
C LEU A 90 1.01 18.25 -10.53
N TYR A 91 1.95 19.00 -9.95
CA TYR A 91 2.75 18.52 -8.83
C TYR A 91 2.03 18.72 -7.48
N LEU A 92 1.83 17.62 -6.75
CA LEU A 92 1.08 17.58 -5.47
C LEU A 92 1.92 17.13 -4.26
N TYR A 93 3.23 16.97 -4.45
CA TYR A 93 4.11 16.24 -3.53
C TYR A 93 5.04 17.21 -2.80
N PRO A 94 5.66 16.82 -1.67
CA PRO A 94 6.62 17.67 -0.99
C PRO A 94 7.89 17.87 -1.84
N PRO A 95 8.61 19.00 -1.71
CA PRO A 95 9.74 19.36 -2.56
C PRO A 95 10.87 18.31 -2.72
N PRO A 96 11.22 17.47 -1.73
CA PRO A 96 12.28 16.48 -1.88
C PRO A 96 12.06 15.49 -3.02
N LEU A 97 10.81 15.18 -3.36
CA LEU A 97 10.53 14.27 -4.48
C LEU A 97 10.91 14.90 -5.82
N ALA A 98 10.66 16.20 -6.02
CA ALA A 98 11.05 16.88 -7.27
C ALA A 98 12.57 16.85 -7.44
N ALA A 99 13.30 17.16 -6.37
CA ALA A 99 14.77 17.07 -6.35
C ALA A 99 15.29 15.63 -6.58
N ALA A 100 14.60 14.62 -6.05
CA ALA A 100 14.97 13.21 -6.24
C ALA A 100 14.78 12.74 -7.69
N VAL A 101 13.89 13.36 -8.46
CA VAL A 101 13.64 13.04 -9.87
C VAL A 101 14.57 13.82 -10.82
N THR A 102 15.24 14.87 -10.36
CA THR A 102 16.20 15.67 -11.14
C THR A 102 17.23 14.84 -11.92
N PRO A 103 17.89 13.80 -11.35
CA PRO A 103 18.83 12.99 -12.14
C PRO A 103 18.18 12.26 -13.32
N ILE A 104 16.93 11.81 -13.19
CA ILE A 104 16.20 11.13 -14.27
C ILE A 104 15.83 12.14 -15.36
N HIS A 105 15.40 13.35 -14.98
CA HIS A 105 15.14 14.43 -15.93
C HIS A 105 16.42 14.79 -16.71
N LEU A 106 17.57 14.94 -16.05
CA LEU A 106 18.83 15.26 -16.72
C LEU A 106 19.27 14.20 -17.75
N LEU A 107 18.95 12.93 -17.51
CA LEU A 107 19.21 11.85 -18.47
C LEU A 107 18.25 11.88 -19.67
N MET A 108 17.03 12.39 -19.47
CA MET A 108 15.94 12.39 -20.45
C MET A 108 15.20 13.74 -20.43
N PRO A 109 15.85 14.85 -20.85
CA PRO A 109 15.35 16.21 -20.65
C PRO A 109 14.23 16.61 -21.60
N THR A 110 13.95 15.83 -22.65
CA THR A 110 12.95 16.17 -23.67
C THR A 110 11.75 15.23 -23.71
N ASP A 111 11.80 14.08 -23.02
CA ASP A 111 10.76 13.06 -23.11
C ASP A 111 10.54 12.34 -21.77
N TYR A 112 9.51 12.78 -21.03
CA TYR A 112 9.11 12.14 -19.78
C TYR A 112 8.63 10.70 -19.99
N ARG A 113 8.15 10.32 -21.19
CA ARG A 113 7.65 8.96 -21.46
C ARG A 113 8.79 7.96 -21.56
N ALA A 114 9.94 8.36 -22.10
CA ALA A 114 11.16 7.57 -22.07
C ALA A 114 11.66 7.40 -20.63
N ALA A 115 11.69 8.48 -19.84
CA ALA A 115 12.04 8.45 -18.43
C ALA A 115 11.09 7.58 -17.57
N ALA A 116 9.81 7.51 -17.92
CA ALA A 116 8.83 6.68 -17.23
C ALA A 116 9.20 5.17 -17.28
N TRP A 117 9.93 4.70 -18.30
CA TRP A 117 10.41 3.31 -18.35
C TRP A 117 11.46 3.01 -17.28
N ILE A 118 12.37 3.96 -17.01
CA ILE A 118 13.34 3.87 -15.91
C ILE A 118 12.58 3.82 -14.58
N TRP A 119 11.62 4.72 -14.41
CA TRP A 119 10.78 4.77 -13.21
C TRP A 119 10.00 3.47 -12.97
N ALA A 120 9.35 2.94 -13.99
CA ALA A 120 8.61 1.68 -13.92
C ALA A 120 9.54 0.50 -13.58
N THR A 121 10.75 0.46 -14.16
CA THR A 121 11.74 -0.59 -13.86
C THR A 121 12.19 -0.52 -12.40
N ILE A 122 12.44 0.68 -11.87
CA ILE A 122 12.74 0.87 -10.44
C ILE A 122 11.56 0.36 -9.59
N GLY A 123 10.32 0.68 -9.95
CA GLY A 123 9.12 0.20 -9.27
C GLY A 123 9.01 -1.34 -9.24
N VAL A 124 9.24 -2.00 -10.39
CA VAL A 124 9.27 -3.46 -10.51
C VAL A 124 10.31 -4.09 -9.57
N LEU A 125 11.53 -3.54 -9.55
CA LEU A 125 12.61 -4.02 -8.68
C LEU A 125 12.26 -3.85 -7.20
N ILE A 126 11.74 -2.68 -6.81
CA ILE A 126 11.31 -2.42 -5.43
C ILE A 126 10.19 -3.38 -5.00
N LEU A 127 9.19 -3.60 -5.86
CA LEU A 127 8.10 -4.52 -5.56
C LEU A 127 8.61 -5.94 -5.33
N ALA A 128 9.47 -6.44 -6.23
CA ALA A 128 10.01 -7.79 -6.14
C ALA A 128 10.88 -7.97 -4.89
N ILE A 129 11.81 -7.05 -4.63
CA ILE A 129 12.72 -7.09 -3.48
C ILE A 129 11.94 -6.94 -2.17
N GLY A 130 11.05 -5.96 -2.08
CA GLY A 130 10.23 -5.72 -0.89
C GLY A 130 9.32 -6.89 -0.57
N THR A 131 8.63 -7.45 -1.59
CA THR A 131 7.78 -8.64 -1.45
C THR A 131 8.58 -9.83 -0.93
N PHE A 132 9.75 -10.10 -1.55
CA PHE A 132 10.63 -11.18 -1.13
C PHE A 132 11.10 -11.00 0.32
N ALA A 133 11.60 -9.81 0.68
CA ALA A 133 12.15 -9.54 2.00
C ALA A 133 11.09 -9.64 3.09
N VAL A 134 9.90 -9.06 2.87
CA VAL A 134 8.79 -9.15 3.82
C VAL A 134 8.30 -10.59 3.95
N ALA A 135 8.07 -11.29 2.84
CA ALA A 135 7.65 -12.70 2.85
C ALA A 135 8.64 -13.61 3.58
N ARG A 136 9.95 -13.37 3.41
CA ARG A 136 11.00 -14.06 4.16
C ARG A 136 10.90 -13.76 5.65
N SER A 137 10.77 -12.49 6.02
CA SER A 137 10.71 -12.05 7.42
C SER A 137 9.51 -12.60 8.21
N THR A 138 8.44 -12.96 7.50
CA THR A 138 7.20 -13.51 8.07
C THR A 138 7.13 -15.03 8.00
N GLY A 139 8.14 -15.71 7.44
CA GLY A 139 8.17 -17.17 7.24
C GLY A 139 7.16 -17.64 6.19
N LEU A 140 6.70 -16.75 5.31
CA LEU A 140 5.71 -17.06 4.29
C LEU A 140 6.33 -17.86 3.13
N ILE A 141 7.62 -17.66 2.84
CA ILE A 141 8.34 -18.37 1.78
C ILE A 141 8.34 -19.89 2.04
N GLU A 142 8.70 -20.29 3.26
CA GLU A 142 8.79 -21.70 3.64
C GLU A 142 7.40 -22.36 3.58
N ARG A 143 6.37 -21.64 4.03
CA ARG A 143 4.98 -22.10 3.99
C ARG A 143 4.46 -22.29 2.57
N VAL A 144 4.66 -21.29 1.71
CA VAL A 144 4.25 -21.37 0.30
C VAL A 144 5.05 -22.44 -0.42
N ARG A 145 6.35 -22.58 -0.13
CA ARG A 145 7.19 -23.65 -0.68
C ARG A 145 6.66 -25.03 -0.30
N ALA A 146 6.29 -25.25 0.95
CA ALA A 146 5.74 -26.52 1.41
C ALA A 146 4.45 -26.92 0.67
N GLY A 147 3.57 -25.96 0.37
CA GLY A 147 2.33 -26.23 -0.38
C GLY A 147 2.52 -26.36 -1.89
N THR A 148 3.35 -25.52 -2.49
CA THR A 148 3.36 -25.31 -3.96
C THR A 148 4.64 -25.76 -4.66
N GLY A 149 5.72 -25.97 -3.89
CA GLY A 149 7.06 -26.24 -4.42
C GLY A 149 7.80 -25.03 -4.99
N ARG A 150 7.17 -23.83 -5.08
CA ARG A 150 7.74 -22.67 -5.82
C ARG A 150 8.15 -21.46 -4.97
N GLY A 151 8.16 -21.60 -3.65
CA GLY A 151 8.73 -20.62 -2.72
C GLY A 151 8.23 -19.18 -2.93
N PRO A 152 9.14 -18.18 -3.07
CA PRO A 152 8.77 -16.76 -3.11
C PRO A 152 8.07 -16.34 -4.42
N TRP A 153 8.26 -17.08 -5.52
CA TRP A 153 7.85 -16.63 -6.85
C TRP A 153 6.34 -16.47 -7.00
N ILE A 154 5.54 -17.31 -6.33
CA ILE A 154 4.08 -17.19 -6.34
C ILE A 154 3.63 -15.88 -5.67
N LEU A 155 4.31 -15.46 -4.60
CA LEU A 155 3.99 -14.21 -3.91
C LEU A 155 4.37 -12.99 -4.76
N ILE A 156 5.51 -13.07 -5.43
CA ILE A 156 5.96 -12.04 -6.37
C ILE A 156 4.98 -11.94 -7.56
N VAL A 157 4.58 -13.07 -8.14
CA VAL A 157 3.57 -13.11 -9.20
C VAL A 157 2.23 -12.57 -8.70
N ALA A 158 1.78 -12.94 -7.51
CA ALA A 158 0.57 -12.37 -6.92
C ALA A 158 0.68 -10.85 -6.75
N ALA A 159 1.82 -10.33 -6.30
CA ALA A 159 2.03 -8.89 -6.20
C ALA A 159 1.99 -8.20 -7.58
N PHE A 160 2.65 -8.74 -8.61
CA PHE A 160 2.64 -8.16 -9.97
C PHE A 160 1.28 -8.27 -10.66
N THR A 161 0.51 -9.31 -10.34
CA THR A 161 -0.80 -9.52 -10.95
C THR A 161 -1.92 -8.79 -10.20
N PHE A 162 -1.58 -8.09 -9.11
CA PHE A 162 -2.51 -7.24 -8.39
C PHE A 162 -2.79 -5.98 -9.21
N PRO A 163 -4.05 -5.72 -9.64
CA PRO A 163 -4.32 -4.70 -10.64
C PRO A 163 -3.89 -3.28 -10.28
N PRO A 164 -4.00 -2.83 -9.01
CA PRO A 164 -3.42 -1.57 -8.59
C PRO A 164 -1.94 -1.40 -8.93
N VAL A 165 -1.14 -2.48 -8.90
CA VAL A 165 0.28 -2.44 -9.26
C VAL A 165 0.47 -2.17 -10.75
N VAL A 166 -0.36 -2.75 -11.62
CA VAL A 166 -0.27 -2.48 -13.06
C VAL A 166 -0.62 -1.01 -13.35
N GLY A 167 -1.69 -0.50 -12.75
CA GLY A 167 -2.06 0.92 -12.88
C GLY A 167 -0.95 1.84 -12.34
N GLU A 168 -0.35 1.50 -11.21
CA GLU A 168 0.76 2.22 -10.61
C GLU A 168 2.01 2.27 -11.51
N LEU A 169 2.34 1.16 -12.18
CA LEU A 169 3.45 1.09 -13.13
C LEU A 169 3.17 1.87 -14.42
N VAL A 170 1.92 1.87 -14.90
CA VAL A 170 1.50 2.62 -16.10
C VAL A 170 1.53 4.12 -15.84
N LEU A 171 0.92 4.57 -14.74
CA LEU A 171 0.84 5.98 -14.40
C LEU A 171 2.18 6.53 -13.90
N GLY A 172 3.01 5.66 -13.31
CA GLY A 172 4.33 6.01 -12.79
C GLY A 172 4.25 6.83 -11.49
N ASN A 173 3.34 6.47 -10.57
CA ASN A 173 3.25 7.14 -9.27
C ASN A 173 4.37 6.65 -8.31
N VAL A 174 4.39 7.17 -7.08
CA VAL A 174 5.42 6.90 -6.06
C VAL A 174 5.05 5.78 -5.07
N HIS A 175 3.88 5.16 -5.16
CA HIS A 175 3.42 4.21 -4.15
C HIS A 175 4.26 2.94 -4.09
N LEU A 176 4.91 2.51 -5.17
CA LEU A 176 5.88 1.41 -5.10
C LEU A 176 7.14 1.82 -4.33
N LEU A 177 7.59 3.07 -4.45
CA LEU A 177 8.69 3.58 -3.62
C LEU A 177 8.27 3.65 -2.14
N LEU A 178 7.04 4.10 -1.86
CA LEU A 178 6.48 4.06 -0.51
C LEU A 178 6.34 2.62 0.00
N PHE A 179 5.90 1.67 -0.82
CA PHE A 179 5.87 0.25 -0.47
C PHE A 179 7.27 -0.26 -0.09
N GLY A 180 8.31 0.10 -0.84
CA GLY A 180 9.71 -0.25 -0.52
C GLY A 180 10.15 0.31 0.83
N LEU A 181 9.93 1.60 1.06
CA LEU A 181 10.27 2.27 2.33
C LEU A 181 9.48 1.69 3.50
N LEU A 182 8.18 1.45 3.36
CA LEU A 182 7.36 0.87 4.41
C LEU A 182 7.68 -0.61 4.65
N SER A 183 8.11 -1.35 3.62
CA SER A 183 8.66 -2.70 3.77
C SER A 183 9.96 -2.68 4.56
N MET A 184 10.88 -1.75 4.27
CA MET A 184 12.07 -1.55 5.10
C MET A 184 11.71 -1.16 6.53
N ALA A 185 10.69 -0.33 6.72
CA ALA A 185 10.23 0.05 8.03
C ALA A 185 9.72 -1.14 8.84
N TRP A 186 8.92 -2.01 8.20
CA TRP A 186 8.49 -3.28 8.79
C TRP A 186 9.68 -4.17 9.17
N LEU A 187 10.69 -4.32 8.29
CA LEU A 187 11.87 -5.13 8.57
C LEU A 187 12.66 -4.60 9.77
N GLY A 188 12.80 -3.28 9.88
CA GLY A 188 13.38 -2.62 11.05
C GLY A 188 12.55 -2.86 12.32
N VAL A 189 11.23 -2.71 12.23
CA VAL A 189 10.28 -3.01 13.31
C VAL A 189 10.39 -4.45 13.80
N ARG A 190 10.52 -5.40 12.87
CA ARG A 190 10.59 -6.85 13.12
C ARG A 190 11.91 -7.27 13.77
N ARG A 191 13.01 -6.59 13.43
CA ARG A 191 14.34 -6.81 14.00
C ARG A 191 14.35 -6.56 15.51
N GLY A 192 13.60 -5.56 15.98
CA GLY A 192 13.35 -5.34 17.41
C GLY A 192 14.56 -4.82 18.22
N ASP A 193 15.65 -4.43 17.56
CA ASP A 193 16.82 -3.85 18.20
C ASP A 193 16.98 -2.35 17.86
N ARG A 194 18.00 -1.73 18.45
CA ARG A 194 18.31 -0.31 18.27
C ARG A 194 18.48 0.07 16.79
N THR A 195 19.16 -0.77 16.03
CA THR A 195 19.43 -0.55 14.60
C THR A 195 18.14 -0.67 13.78
N GLY A 196 17.28 -1.63 14.11
CA GLY A 196 15.97 -1.80 13.50
C GLY A 196 15.07 -0.58 13.68
N GLU A 197 15.06 0.03 14.86
CA GLU A 197 14.32 1.27 15.10
C GLU A 197 14.88 2.46 14.30
N VAL A 198 16.20 2.55 14.10
CA VAL A 198 16.79 3.57 13.21
C VAL A 198 16.31 3.38 11.78
N ILE A 199 16.44 2.16 11.25
CA ILE A 199 15.99 1.82 9.88
C ILE A 199 14.50 2.14 9.73
N ALA A 200 13.69 1.75 10.71
CA ALA A 200 12.25 1.98 10.66
C ALA A 200 11.88 3.46 10.70
N GLY A 201 12.55 4.23 11.57
CA GLY A 201 12.39 5.67 11.65
C GLY A 201 12.75 6.33 10.32
N VAL A 202 14.01 6.17 9.87
CA VAL A 202 14.50 6.81 8.65
C VAL A 202 13.62 6.48 7.45
N ALA A 203 13.23 5.21 7.27
CA ALA A 203 12.39 4.81 6.14
C ALA A 203 11.00 5.49 6.16
N VAL A 204 10.35 5.61 7.32
CA VAL A 204 9.08 6.34 7.46
C VAL A 204 9.27 7.86 7.25
N GLY A 205 10.37 8.42 7.76
CA GLY A 205 10.72 9.83 7.55
C GLY A 205 10.91 10.18 6.08
N LEU A 206 11.66 9.35 5.35
CA LEU A 206 11.83 9.49 3.90
C LEU A 206 10.51 9.28 3.15
N ALA A 207 9.68 8.32 3.56
CA ALA A 207 8.37 8.10 2.96
C ALA A 207 7.46 9.33 3.13
N ALA A 208 7.46 9.94 4.32
CA ALA A 208 6.74 11.18 4.62
C ALA A 208 7.25 12.37 3.80
N ALA A 209 8.57 12.43 3.54
CA ALA A 209 9.18 13.45 2.68
C ALA A 209 8.85 13.29 1.19
N ILE A 210 8.46 12.08 0.75
CA ILE A 210 7.98 11.81 -0.62
C ILE A 210 6.48 12.07 -0.76
N LYS A 211 5.70 11.71 0.26
CA LYS A 211 4.25 11.91 0.30
C LYS A 211 3.84 12.00 1.76
N LEU A 212 3.00 12.94 2.16
CA LEU A 212 2.81 13.23 3.59
C LEU A 212 2.13 12.09 4.39
N PHE A 213 1.27 11.29 3.76
CA PHE A 213 0.39 10.37 4.49
C PHE A 213 1.09 9.28 5.34
N PRO A 214 2.28 8.71 4.99
CA PRO A 214 3.00 7.78 5.83
C PRO A 214 3.48 8.39 7.16
N ALA A 215 3.45 9.73 7.33
CA ALA A 215 3.74 10.39 8.60
C ALA A 215 2.84 9.90 9.75
N LEU A 216 1.64 9.37 9.45
CA LEU A 216 0.76 8.72 10.43
C LEU A 216 1.43 7.54 11.16
N ILE A 217 2.41 6.88 10.54
CA ILE A 217 3.14 5.77 11.16
C ILE A 217 4.08 6.28 12.27
N ILE A 218 4.46 7.57 12.26
CA ILE A 218 5.20 8.20 13.37
C ILE A 218 4.35 8.20 14.64
N LEU A 219 3.03 8.46 14.52
CA LEU A 219 2.11 8.33 15.66
C LEU A 219 2.03 6.87 16.13
N TRP A 220 2.04 5.90 15.23
CA TRP A 220 2.09 4.48 15.60
C TRP A 220 3.39 4.15 16.38
N PHE A 221 4.56 4.66 15.96
CA PHE A 221 5.80 4.51 16.71
C PHE A 221 5.70 5.13 18.11
N LEU A 222 5.12 6.33 18.21
CA LEU A 222 4.94 7.02 19.49
C LEU A 222 4.05 6.21 20.44
N VAL A 223 2.89 5.75 19.96
CA VAL A 223 1.92 5.00 20.78
C VAL A 223 2.46 3.62 21.18
N THR A 224 3.28 3.00 20.33
CA THR A 224 3.93 1.70 20.64
C THR A 224 5.23 1.83 21.44
N GLY A 225 5.59 3.03 21.91
CA GLY A 225 6.77 3.27 22.76
C GLY A 225 8.11 3.26 22.01
N ARG A 226 8.10 3.27 20.67
CA ARG A 226 9.29 3.22 19.80
C ARG A 226 9.90 4.61 19.59
N ASN A 227 10.25 5.27 20.70
CA ASN A 227 10.71 6.68 20.71
C ASN A 227 11.96 6.94 19.86
N ARG A 228 12.81 5.92 19.67
CA ARG A 228 13.96 6.03 18.77
C ARG A 228 13.52 6.08 17.31
N ALA A 229 12.57 5.24 16.90
CA ALA A 229 12.03 5.28 15.55
C ALA A 229 11.34 6.62 15.26
N VAL A 230 10.62 7.20 16.23
CA VAL A 230 10.07 8.57 16.13
C VAL A 230 11.18 9.59 15.84
N ARG A 231 12.25 9.59 16.66
CA ARG A 231 13.40 10.49 16.48
C ARG A 231 14.03 10.35 15.10
N TRP A 232 14.27 9.12 14.66
CA TRP A 232 14.89 8.86 13.36
C TRP A 232 13.96 9.10 12.17
N ALA A 233 12.63 9.05 12.35
CA ALA A 233 11.69 9.52 11.33
C ALA A 233 11.76 11.03 11.16
N ILE A 234 11.82 11.78 12.26
CA ILE A 234 12.02 13.24 12.21
C ILE A 234 13.37 13.55 11.54
N VAL A 235 14.46 12.91 11.99
CA VAL A 235 15.79 13.11 11.39
C VAL A 235 15.82 12.73 9.92
N GLY A 236 15.24 11.59 9.52
CA GLY A 236 15.20 11.17 8.12
C GLY A 236 14.42 12.13 7.22
N GLY A 237 13.26 12.60 7.69
CA GLY A 237 12.47 13.60 6.97
C GLY A 237 13.17 14.95 6.86
N LEU A 238 13.77 15.44 7.96
CA LEU A 238 14.55 16.68 7.96
C LEU A 238 15.82 16.58 7.11
N ALA A 239 16.50 15.44 7.13
CA ALA A 239 17.69 15.22 6.30
C ALA A 239 17.33 15.24 4.81
N ALA A 240 16.20 14.64 4.41
CA ALA A 240 15.70 14.76 3.04
C ALA A 240 15.32 16.21 2.69
N ALA A 241 14.68 16.92 3.63
CA ALA A 241 14.32 18.32 3.43
C ALA A 241 15.56 19.22 3.23
N ILE A 242 16.47 19.19 4.20
CA ILE A 242 17.70 19.99 4.19
C ILE A 242 18.61 19.59 3.03
N GLY A 243 18.78 18.30 2.80
CA GLY A 243 19.63 17.79 1.72
C GLY A 243 19.15 18.18 0.32
N THR A 244 17.87 18.51 0.16
CA THR A 244 17.30 18.97 -1.11
C THR A 244 17.18 20.49 -1.22
N LEU A 245 17.52 21.27 -0.18
CA LEU A 245 17.53 22.74 -0.23
C LEU A 245 18.42 23.33 -1.33
N PRO A 246 19.62 22.78 -1.64
CA PRO A 246 20.45 23.32 -2.72
C PRO A 246 19.76 23.28 -4.10
N LEU A 247 18.81 22.36 -4.30
CA LEU A 247 18.03 22.23 -5.53
C LEU A 247 16.67 22.91 -5.44
N THR A 248 16.00 22.79 -4.28
CA THR A 248 14.62 23.27 -4.10
C THR A 248 14.53 24.74 -3.73
N SER A 249 15.59 25.34 -3.18
CA SER A 249 15.53 26.61 -2.44
C SER A 249 14.54 26.54 -1.26
N ILE A 250 14.23 27.67 -0.61
CA ILE A 250 13.26 27.72 0.50
C ILE A 250 11.82 27.90 0.01
N GLN A 251 11.60 28.51 -1.16
CA GLN A 251 10.26 28.97 -1.57
C GLN A 251 9.25 27.82 -1.72
N PRO A 252 9.55 26.68 -2.39
CA PRO A 252 8.62 25.56 -2.47
C PRO A 252 8.21 24.99 -1.11
N TRP A 253 9.06 25.10 -0.09
CA TRP A 253 8.71 24.65 1.26
C TRP A 253 7.68 25.56 1.93
N LEU A 254 7.71 26.86 1.62
CA LEU A 254 6.72 27.83 2.09
C LEU A 254 5.40 27.70 1.33
N ASP A 255 5.46 27.33 0.06
CA ASP A 255 4.30 27.15 -0.82
C ASP A 255 3.53 25.85 -0.54
N TYR A 256 4.22 24.78 -0.16
CA TYR A 256 3.63 23.44 -0.02
C TYR A 256 2.45 23.37 0.98
N PRO A 257 2.49 24.02 2.17
CA PRO A 257 1.34 24.06 3.07
C PRO A 257 0.10 24.67 2.41
N ALA A 258 0.24 25.76 1.65
CA ALA A 258 -0.88 26.39 0.94
C ALA A 258 -1.44 25.45 -0.13
N ALA A 259 -0.58 24.83 -0.95
CA ALA A 259 -1.00 23.84 -1.95
C ALA A 259 -1.77 22.67 -1.30
N LEU A 260 -1.33 22.16 -0.13
CA LEU A 260 -2.01 21.07 0.56
C LEU A 260 -3.35 21.47 1.20
N LEU A 261 -3.46 22.72 1.68
CA LEU A 261 -4.68 23.26 2.29
C LEU A 261 -5.73 23.61 1.23
N ASN A 262 -5.30 24.09 0.07
CA ASN A 262 -6.15 24.47 -1.06
C ASN A 262 -6.65 23.28 -1.88
N LEU A 263 -6.12 22.08 -1.64
CA LEU A 263 -6.55 20.87 -2.31
C LEU A 263 -8.02 20.56 -2.02
N SER A 264 -8.85 20.49 -3.06
CA SER A 264 -10.28 20.20 -2.98
C SER A 264 -10.63 18.81 -3.47
N ALA A 265 -11.93 18.51 -3.49
CA ALA A 265 -12.44 17.31 -4.14
C ALA A 265 -11.98 17.25 -5.62
N PRO A 266 -11.75 16.04 -6.15
CA PRO A 266 -11.55 15.85 -7.57
C PRO A 266 -12.76 16.35 -8.37
N SER A 267 -12.53 16.86 -9.58
CA SER A 267 -13.62 17.30 -10.46
C SER A 267 -14.48 16.13 -10.93
N ASP A 268 -13.84 14.97 -11.12
CA ASP A 268 -14.53 13.70 -11.35
C ASP A 268 -14.34 12.77 -10.15
N THR A 269 -15.45 12.41 -9.51
CA THR A 269 -15.50 11.57 -8.32
C THR A 269 -15.86 10.11 -8.62
N THR A 270 -16.02 9.75 -9.89
CA THR A 270 -16.44 8.40 -10.31
C THR A 270 -15.39 7.36 -9.90
N ASP A 271 -14.11 7.68 -10.07
CA ASP A 271 -13.00 6.75 -9.83
C ASP A 271 -12.25 7.00 -8.51
N THR A 272 -12.74 7.91 -7.66
CA THR A 272 -12.09 8.16 -6.37
C THR A 272 -12.59 7.23 -5.26
N LEU A 273 -11.63 6.60 -4.60
CA LEU A 273 -11.82 5.72 -3.45
C LEU A 273 -11.73 6.47 -2.11
N ALA A 274 -11.48 7.79 -2.13
CA ALA A 274 -11.23 8.56 -0.91
C ALA A 274 -12.50 8.67 -0.06
N PRO A 275 -12.52 8.15 1.19
CA PRO A 275 -13.65 8.31 2.09
C PRO A 275 -14.05 9.78 2.30
N THR A 276 -13.07 10.68 2.27
CA THR A 276 -13.27 12.13 2.34
C THR A 276 -14.21 12.63 1.24
N VAL A 277 -14.02 12.19 -0.01
CA VAL A 277 -14.86 12.63 -1.14
C VAL A 277 -16.28 12.09 -1.00
N TRP A 278 -16.44 10.89 -0.46
CA TRP A 278 -17.74 10.24 -0.30
C TRP A 278 -18.59 10.96 0.74
N LEU A 279 -17.95 11.35 1.85
CA LEU A 279 -18.60 12.08 2.93
C LEU A 279 -18.77 13.59 2.61
N ALA A 280 -17.99 14.12 1.66
CA ALA A 280 -18.02 15.53 1.28
C ALA A 280 -19.39 15.95 0.72
N ALA A 281 -20.11 15.06 0.04
CA ALA A 281 -21.45 15.36 -0.47
C ALA A 281 -22.46 15.67 0.65
N LEU A 282 -22.24 15.15 1.86
CA LEU A 282 -23.15 15.31 3.00
C LEU A 282 -22.70 16.42 3.97
N THR A 283 -21.41 16.70 4.04
CA THR A 283 -20.82 17.53 5.12
C THR A 283 -19.94 18.67 4.62
N GLY A 284 -19.64 18.72 3.32
CA GLY A 284 -18.59 19.57 2.76
C GLY A 284 -17.20 18.94 2.88
N PHE A 285 -16.31 19.26 1.94
CA PHE A 285 -14.99 18.60 1.83
C PHE A 285 -14.11 18.76 3.07
N SER A 286 -14.05 19.97 3.64
CA SER A 286 -13.22 20.25 4.82
C SER A 286 -13.70 19.50 6.06
N ALA A 287 -15.02 19.46 6.31
CA ALA A 287 -15.59 18.72 7.43
C ALA A 287 -15.40 17.20 7.25
N ALA A 288 -15.66 16.69 6.03
CA ALA A 288 -15.40 15.29 5.70
C ALA A 288 -13.94 14.90 5.93
N ARG A 289 -13.00 15.75 5.51
CA ARG A 289 -11.55 15.52 5.71
C ARG A 289 -11.21 15.45 7.19
N ALA A 290 -11.76 16.37 8.00
CA ALA A 290 -11.54 16.37 9.44
C ALA A 290 -12.09 15.09 10.11
N VAL A 291 -13.31 14.68 9.75
CA VAL A 291 -13.95 13.45 10.28
C VAL A 291 -13.14 12.21 9.91
N VAL A 292 -12.80 12.03 8.63
CA VAL A 292 -12.04 10.87 8.15
C VAL A 292 -10.66 10.81 8.82
N THR A 293 -9.99 11.95 8.94
CA THR A 293 -8.68 12.05 9.62
C THR A 293 -8.80 11.70 11.10
N GLY A 294 -9.79 12.27 11.81
CA GLY A 294 -10.03 11.99 13.23
C GLY A 294 -10.33 10.52 13.50
N LEU A 295 -11.19 9.89 12.69
CA LEU A 295 -11.50 8.46 12.80
C LEU A 295 -10.28 7.58 12.51
N ALA A 296 -9.49 7.91 11.48
CA ALA A 296 -8.26 7.19 11.17
C ALA A 296 -7.24 7.30 12.32
N LEU A 297 -7.05 8.49 12.91
CA LEU A 297 -6.18 8.69 14.06
C LEU A 297 -6.66 7.89 15.28
N ALA A 298 -7.95 7.94 15.59
CA ALA A 298 -8.53 7.19 16.71
C ALA A 298 -8.34 5.67 16.53
N LEU A 299 -8.62 5.15 15.34
CA LEU A 299 -8.47 3.72 15.03
C LEU A 299 -7.00 3.30 15.02
N LEU A 300 -6.09 4.16 14.56
CA LEU A 300 -4.65 3.94 14.62
C LEU A 300 -4.17 3.84 16.08
N VAL A 301 -4.54 4.80 16.93
CA VAL A 301 -4.16 4.78 18.36
C VAL A 301 -4.74 3.56 19.05
N TRP A 302 -6.01 3.24 18.82
CA TRP A 302 -6.66 2.05 19.38
C TRP A 302 -5.94 0.77 18.93
N SER A 303 -5.69 0.60 17.64
CA SER A 303 -5.04 -0.61 17.10
C SER A 303 -3.60 -0.75 17.60
N ALA A 304 -2.86 0.35 17.71
CA ALA A 304 -1.50 0.38 18.26
C ALA A 304 -1.44 -0.04 19.74
N ARG A 305 -2.48 0.24 20.53
CA ARG A 305 -2.56 -0.13 21.95
C ARG A 305 -3.08 -1.55 22.19
N THR A 306 -3.91 -2.07 21.28
CA THR A 306 -4.71 -3.28 21.56
C THR A 306 -4.32 -4.48 20.71
N LEU A 307 -3.73 -4.28 19.53
CA LEU A 307 -3.37 -5.37 18.64
C LEU A 307 -1.87 -5.69 18.74
N PRO A 308 -1.46 -6.92 18.41
CA PRO A 308 -0.04 -7.25 18.26
C PRO A 308 0.65 -6.36 17.23
N THR A 309 1.98 -6.27 17.29
CA THR A 309 2.79 -5.39 16.42
C THR A 309 2.50 -5.58 14.92
N ARG A 310 2.35 -6.82 14.45
CA ARG A 310 2.18 -7.10 13.02
C ARG A 310 0.83 -6.60 12.47
N PRO A 311 -0.34 -6.99 13.03
CA PRO A 311 -1.61 -6.44 12.57
C PRO A 311 -1.73 -4.93 12.80
N SER A 312 -1.27 -4.39 13.95
CA SER A 312 -1.33 -2.94 14.19
C SER A 312 -0.49 -2.14 13.18
N PHE A 313 0.68 -2.64 12.78
CA PHE A 313 1.46 -2.02 11.71
C PHE A 313 0.73 -2.08 10.37
N ALA A 314 0.13 -3.22 10.00
CA ALA A 314 -0.68 -3.33 8.78
C ALA A 314 -1.86 -2.34 8.76
N VAL A 315 -2.55 -2.17 9.90
CA VAL A 315 -3.60 -1.16 10.09
C VAL A 315 -3.05 0.25 9.89
N SER A 316 -1.88 0.56 10.44
CA SER A 316 -1.27 1.89 10.28
C SER A 316 -0.98 2.22 8.81
N VAL A 317 -0.51 1.23 8.02
CA VAL A 317 -0.28 1.40 6.58
C VAL A 317 -1.62 1.60 5.84
N LEU A 318 -2.63 0.76 6.12
CA LEU A 318 -3.97 0.90 5.53
C LEU A 318 -4.57 2.29 5.79
N LEU A 319 -4.57 2.74 7.05
CA LEU A 319 -5.14 4.02 7.44
C LEU A 319 -4.35 5.20 6.87
N SER A 320 -3.04 5.06 6.71
CA SER A 320 -2.22 6.09 6.05
C SER A 320 -2.68 6.34 4.61
N VAL A 321 -3.15 5.31 3.90
CA VAL A 321 -3.64 5.44 2.53
C VAL A 321 -5.08 5.96 2.51
N LEU A 322 -5.93 5.42 3.38
CA LEU A 322 -7.36 5.77 3.43
C LEU A 322 -7.62 7.22 3.89
N VAL A 323 -6.68 7.85 4.59
CA VAL A 323 -6.80 9.26 4.96
C VAL A 323 -6.52 10.22 3.80
N ALA A 324 -5.95 9.72 2.70
CA ALA A 324 -5.56 10.58 1.59
C ALA A 324 -6.79 11.34 1.06
N PRO A 325 -6.70 12.68 0.91
CA PRO A 325 -7.84 13.50 0.47
C PRO A 325 -8.29 13.14 -0.95
N ALA A 326 -7.37 12.62 -1.76
CA ALA A 326 -7.62 11.96 -3.02
C ALA A 326 -6.93 10.59 -3.02
N LEU A 327 -7.73 9.57 -3.28
CA LEU A 327 -7.30 8.17 -3.32
C LEU A 327 -7.86 7.56 -4.61
N TYR A 328 -6.98 6.97 -5.40
CA TYR A 328 -7.32 6.32 -6.68
C TYR A 328 -6.92 4.86 -6.65
N HIS A 329 -7.40 4.07 -7.61
CA HIS A 329 -7.22 2.63 -7.60
C HIS A 329 -5.75 2.19 -7.51
N HIS A 330 -4.84 2.84 -8.24
CA HIS A 330 -3.41 2.52 -8.22
C HIS A 330 -2.72 2.75 -6.87
N TYR A 331 -3.26 3.65 -6.03
CA TYR A 331 -2.71 3.90 -4.69
C TYR A 331 -2.79 2.65 -3.81
N LEU A 332 -3.74 1.74 -4.11
CA LEU A 332 -3.89 0.47 -3.42
C LEU A 332 -2.70 -0.48 -3.65
N ALA A 333 -1.79 -0.19 -4.59
CA ALA A 333 -0.57 -0.97 -4.80
C ALA A 333 0.26 -1.12 -3.50
N ILE A 334 0.24 -0.11 -2.64
CA ILE A 334 0.93 -0.15 -1.33
C ILE A 334 0.32 -1.20 -0.37
N LEU A 335 -0.93 -1.62 -0.61
CA LEU A 335 -1.64 -2.61 0.21
C LEU A 335 -1.11 -4.04 0.05
N VAL A 336 -0.22 -4.27 -0.93
CA VAL A 336 0.59 -5.50 -1.00
C VAL A 336 1.28 -5.76 0.34
N LEU A 337 1.76 -4.73 1.03
CA LEU A 337 2.41 -4.89 2.33
C LEU A 337 1.45 -5.43 3.41
N PRO A 338 0.31 -4.79 3.73
CA PRO A 338 -0.73 -5.38 4.58
C PRO A 338 -1.11 -6.82 4.22
N PHE A 339 -1.27 -7.15 2.93
CA PHE A 339 -1.52 -8.54 2.52
C PHE A 339 -0.41 -9.48 2.99
N LEU A 340 0.85 -9.17 2.71
CA LEU A 340 2.00 -9.99 3.11
C LEU A 340 2.11 -10.14 4.64
N LEU A 341 1.71 -9.13 5.40
CA LEU A 341 1.73 -9.16 6.86
C LEU A 341 0.59 -9.99 7.46
N LEU A 342 -0.55 -10.09 6.77
CA LEU A 342 -1.74 -10.79 7.28
C LEU A 342 -1.87 -12.23 6.75
N LEU A 343 -1.32 -12.52 5.58
CA LEU A 343 -1.29 -13.85 4.95
C LEU A 343 -0.80 -15.01 5.86
N PRO A 344 0.12 -14.81 6.83
CA PRO A 344 0.49 -15.89 7.73
C PRO A 344 -0.66 -16.40 8.63
N ASP A 345 -1.76 -15.66 8.79
CA ASP A 345 -2.94 -16.13 9.53
C ASP A 345 -3.90 -16.91 8.60
N ARG A 346 -3.91 -18.23 8.70
CA ARG A 346 -4.73 -19.11 7.85
C ARG A 346 -6.23 -18.85 7.96
N ARG A 347 -6.72 -18.40 9.13
CA ARG A 347 -8.15 -18.15 9.34
C ARG A 347 -8.65 -16.98 8.49
N SER A 348 -7.74 -16.05 8.18
CA SER A 348 -8.04 -14.88 7.37
C SER A 348 -7.98 -15.11 5.86
N LEU A 349 -7.44 -16.25 5.40
CA LEU A 349 -7.13 -16.46 3.98
C LEU A 349 -8.33 -16.27 3.03
N PRO A 350 -9.55 -16.77 3.33
CA PRO A 350 -10.71 -16.53 2.46
C PRO A 350 -11.06 -15.05 2.34
N TRP A 351 -10.95 -14.30 3.44
CA TRP A 351 -11.22 -12.86 3.48
C TRP A 351 -10.14 -12.05 2.78
N LEU A 352 -8.87 -12.46 2.91
CA LEU A 352 -7.76 -11.86 2.15
C LEU A 352 -7.93 -12.12 0.64
N ALA A 353 -8.33 -13.33 0.25
CA ALA A 353 -8.62 -13.64 -1.16
C ALA A 353 -9.80 -12.81 -1.68
N ALA A 354 -10.88 -12.69 -0.91
CA ALA A 354 -12.02 -11.84 -1.27
C ALA A 354 -11.61 -10.36 -1.40
N ALA A 355 -10.84 -9.83 -0.45
CA ALA A 355 -10.31 -8.47 -0.51
C ALA A 355 -9.45 -8.23 -1.75
N TYR A 356 -8.55 -9.17 -2.06
CA TYR A 356 -7.69 -9.11 -3.24
C TYR A 356 -8.51 -9.09 -4.54
N LEU A 357 -9.51 -9.97 -4.66
CA LEU A 357 -10.37 -10.06 -5.84
C LEU A 357 -11.27 -8.82 -6.00
N LEU A 358 -11.84 -8.31 -4.91
CA LEU A 358 -12.66 -7.10 -4.95
C LEU A 358 -11.83 -5.86 -5.32
N MET A 359 -10.59 -5.76 -4.85
CA MET A 359 -9.63 -4.75 -5.29
C MET A 359 -9.00 -5.03 -6.66
N SER A 360 -9.35 -6.16 -7.30
CA SER A 360 -8.91 -6.48 -8.66
C SER A 360 -9.87 -5.97 -9.75
N GLY A 361 -11.00 -5.38 -9.36
CA GLY A 361 -11.87 -4.63 -10.28
C GLY A 361 -11.14 -3.40 -10.78
N GLY A 362 -10.60 -3.46 -12.00
CA GLY A 362 -9.99 -2.30 -12.67
C GLY A 362 -11.05 -1.39 -13.30
N GLU A 363 -10.61 -0.35 -14.01
CA GLU A 363 -11.50 0.55 -14.77
C GLU A 363 -12.30 -0.23 -15.83
N GLN A 364 -13.62 -0.29 -15.68
CA GLN A 364 -14.54 -1.00 -16.59
C GLN A 364 -15.52 -0.02 -17.25
N THR A 365 -15.07 0.64 -18.31
CA THR A 365 -15.92 1.57 -19.09
C THR A 365 -17.07 0.87 -19.81
N ALA A 366 -16.95 -0.43 -20.09
CA ALA A 366 -17.99 -1.24 -20.74
C ALA A 366 -19.31 -1.30 -19.97
N LEU A 367 -19.29 -0.98 -18.66
CA LEU A 367 -20.49 -0.98 -17.80
C LEU A 367 -21.24 0.36 -17.81
N GLY A 368 -20.76 1.37 -18.54
CA GLY A 368 -21.38 2.70 -18.59
C GLY A 368 -21.57 3.29 -17.19
N ASP A 369 -22.79 3.71 -16.87
CA ASP A 369 -23.14 4.28 -15.56
C ASP A 369 -22.99 3.30 -14.40
N LEU A 370 -22.88 1.98 -14.63
CA LEU A 370 -22.63 1.00 -13.56
C LEU A 370 -21.13 0.77 -13.30
N SER A 371 -20.25 1.41 -14.07
CA SER A 371 -18.80 1.28 -13.90
C SER A 371 -18.32 1.66 -12.49
N TRP A 372 -18.98 2.61 -11.81
CA TRP A 372 -18.65 3.00 -10.43
C TRP A 372 -18.72 1.81 -9.45
N ILE A 373 -19.58 0.81 -9.67
CA ILE A 373 -19.68 -0.36 -8.79
C ILE A 373 -18.35 -1.12 -8.80
N VAL A 374 -17.75 -1.29 -9.98
CA VAL A 374 -16.51 -2.04 -10.15
C VAL A 374 -15.28 -1.16 -9.90
N ASN A 375 -15.28 0.08 -10.37
CA ASN A 375 -14.13 1.00 -10.23
C ASN A 375 -13.96 1.47 -8.79
N ARG A 376 -15.08 1.64 -8.08
CA ARG A 376 -15.12 2.30 -6.77
C ARG A 376 -15.72 1.44 -5.67
N GLY A 377 -16.88 0.83 -5.92
CA GLY A 377 -17.58 0.00 -4.94
C GLY A 377 -16.75 -1.19 -4.48
N PHE A 378 -16.35 -2.07 -5.41
CA PHE A 378 -15.59 -3.28 -5.09
C PHE A 378 -14.24 -2.99 -4.43
N PRO A 379 -13.36 -2.10 -4.95
CA PRO A 379 -12.08 -1.84 -4.30
C PRO A 379 -12.24 -1.28 -2.89
N THR A 380 -13.27 -0.47 -2.64
CA THR A 380 -13.56 0.05 -1.30
C THR A 380 -13.98 -1.07 -0.36
N VAL A 381 -14.91 -1.94 -0.78
CA VAL A 381 -15.31 -3.10 0.03
C VAL A 381 -14.11 -4.00 0.29
N GLY A 382 -13.25 -4.24 -0.71
CA GLY A 382 -12.03 -5.01 -0.53
C GLY A 382 -11.08 -4.38 0.49
N ALA A 383 -10.84 -3.07 0.42
CA ALA A 383 -10.01 -2.35 1.39
C ALA A 383 -10.60 -2.42 2.82
N LEU A 384 -11.92 -2.32 2.96
CA LEU A 384 -12.61 -2.47 4.24
C LEU A 384 -12.54 -3.90 4.79
N ILE A 385 -12.66 -4.93 3.94
CA ILE A 385 -12.45 -6.33 4.36
C ILE A 385 -11.01 -6.52 4.84
N LEU A 386 -10.02 -6.00 4.10
CA LEU A 386 -8.62 -6.08 4.49
C LEU A 386 -8.35 -5.40 5.85
N LEU A 387 -8.96 -4.23 6.07
CA LEU A 387 -8.95 -3.56 7.38
C LEU A 387 -9.61 -4.42 8.46
N GLY A 388 -10.80 -4.97 8.22
CA GLY A 388 -11.51 -5.83 9.16
C GLY A 388 -10.73 -7.10 9.54
N VAL A 389 -10.04 -7.71 8.57
CA VAL A 389 -9.10 -8.81 8.83
C VAL A 389 -7.98 -8.34 9.76
N ALA A 390 -7.33 -7.21 9.45
CA ALA A 390 -6.25 -6.68 10.27
C ALA A 390 -6.70 -6.40 11.72
N LEU A 391 -7.93 -5.90 11.91
CA LEU A 391 -8.50 -5.63 13.24
C LEU A 391 -8.91 -6.90 14.01
N SER A 392 -9.21 -8.01 13.32
CA SER A 392 -9.69 -9.25 13.94
C SER A 392 -8.58 -10.23 14.31
N THR A 393 -7.49 -10.29 13.54
CA THR A 393 -6.34 -11.19 13.79
C THR A 393 -5.69 -10.99 15.17
N GLY A 394 -5.85 -9.81 15.81
CA GLY A 394 -5.29 -9.56 17.14
C GLY A 394 -6.06 -10.14 18.33
N ARG A 395 -7.36 -10.45 18.19
CA ARG A 395 -8.20 -10.84 19.35
C ARG A 395 -8.05 -12.31 19.78
N CYS A 396 -7.65 -13.18 18.86
CA CYS A 396 -7.60 -14.63 19.12
C CYS A 396 -6.33 -15.08 19.86
N ALA A 397 -5.25 -14.28 19.87
CA ALA A 397 -3.99 -14.67 20.52
C ALA A 397 -4.07 -14.57 22.06
N HIS A 398 -4.94 -13.72 22.59
CA HIS A 398 -5.04 -13.49 24.04
C HIS A 398 -5.91 -14.54 24.77
N ILE A 399 -6.74 -15.29 24.04
CA ILE A 399 -7.67 -16.25 24.65
C ILE A 399 -7.00 -17.61 24.90
N SER A 400 -5.99 -18.00 24.13
CA SER A 400 -5.31 -19.29 24.30
C SER A 400 -4.33 -19.36 25.48
N ASP A 401 -3.97 -18.23 26.09
CA ASP A 401 -3.06 -18.18 27.25
C ASP A 401 -3.77 -18.12 28.61
N VAL A 402 -5.10 -17.98 28.65
CA VAL A 402 -5.86 -17.86 29.91
C VAL A 402 -6.38 -19.21 30.42
N ASP A 403 -6.39 -20.26 29.60
CA ASP A 403 -6.93 -21.59 29.95
C ASP A 403 -5.84 -22.65 30.29
N GLN A 404 -4.73 -22.27 30.94
CA GLN A 404 -3.93 -23.24 31.71
C GLN A 404 -4.04 -23.04 33.23
N PRO A 405 -5.18 -23.41 33.85
CA PRO A 405 -5.23 -23.66 35.29
C PRO A 405 -4.54 -25.00 35.56
N GLY A 406 -3.22 -25.03 35.79
CA GLY A 406 -2.60 -26.34 36.10
C GLY A 406 -1.09 -26.49 36.14
N ARG A 407 -0.27 -25.44 36.33
CA ARG A 407 1.10 -25.64 36.80
C ARG A 407 1.25 -25.15 38.22
N SER A 408 0.75 -25.97 39.15
CA SER A 408 1.26 -26.03 40.50
C SER A 408 2.72 -26.51 40.43
N THR A 409 3.67 -25.61 40.59
CA THR A 409 5.02 -25.99 41.00
C THR A 409 4.96 -26.27 42.51
N ALA A 410 4.57 -27.49 42.84
CA ALA A 410 4.87 -28.12 44.11
C ALA A 410 5.74 -29.35 43.80
N GLU A 411 6.99 -29.30 44.28
CA GLU A 411 7.99 -30.37 44.48
C GLU A 411 9.35 -29.69 44.33
N GLY A 412 10.24 -29.64 45.32
CA GLY A 412 10.32 -30.30 46.61
C GLY A 412 11.79 -30.16 47.03
N ALA A 413 12.03 -29.77 48.29
CA ALA A 413 13.35 -29.79 48.91
C ALA A 413 13.86 -31.24 49.02
N PRO A 414 15.17 -31.45 49.26
CA PRO A 414 15.72 -31.22 50.60
C PRO A 414 16.73 -30.07 50.71
#